data_AF-A0A7U9XNU9-F1
#
_entry.id   AF-A0A7U9XNU9-F1
#
_cell.length_a   1.000
_cell.length_b   1.000
_cell.length_c   1.000
_cell.angle_alpha   90.00
_cell.angle_beta   90.00
_cell.angle_gamma   90.00
#
_symmetry.space_group_name_H-M   'P 1'
#
loop_
_entity.id
_entity.type
_entity.pdbx_description
1 polymer ?
#
loop_
_entity_poly.entity_id
_entity_poly.type
_entity_poly.pdbx_seq_one_letter_code
_entity_poly.pdbx_strand_id
1 'polypeptide(L)'
;MLIIKYERLDFFNHRIYTEDKKEHYTKEDLKKVFAYFSKTHNASIQIDSIVIYWDCLSEYENRIVSVRTYDGRNYIDSKKSYDKAKKECYARWIYTT
;
A
#
# COMPACT_ATOMS: atom_id res chain seq x y z
N MET A 1 -5.19 -8.40 -7.69
CA MET A 1 -3.89 -8.80 -7.08
C MET A 1 -3.51 -7.81 -5.99
N LEU A 2 -3.12 -8.31 -4.82
CA LEU A 2 -2.58 -7.52 -3.71
C LEU A 2 -1.07 -7.74 -3.62
N ILE A 3 -0.30 -6.66 -3.57
CA ILE A 3 1.15 -6.69 -3.38
C ILE A 3 1.52 -5.73 -2.25
N ILE A 4 2.40 -6.17 -1.35
CA ILE A 4 3.13 -5.27 -0.45
C ILE A 4 4.60 -5.26 -0.83
N LYS A 5 5.17 -4.06 -0.97
CA LYS A 5 6.56 -3.84 -1.36
C LYS A 5 7.27 -3.15 -0.20
N TYR A 6 8.39 -3.69 0.26
CA TYR A 6 9.10 -3.18 1.44
C TYR A 6 10.58 -3.61 1.45
N GLU A 7 11.37 -2.94 2.28
CA GLU A 7 12.74 -3.36 2.58
C GLU A 7 12.76 -4.39 3.72
N ARG A 8 13.33 -5.57 3.47
CA ARG A 8 13.59 -6.60 4.48
C ARG A 8 15.09 -6.66 4.76
N LEU A 9 15.47 -6.78 6.02
CA LEU A 9 16.86 -7.07 6.39
C LEU A 9 17.14 -8.56 6.22
N ASP A 10 18.24 -8.89 5.56
CA ASP A 10 18.78 -10.24 5.56
C ASP A 10 19.53 -10.55 6.86
N PHE A 11 20.09 -11.76 6.95
CA PHE A 11 20.85 -12.20 8.12
C PHE A 11 22.10 -11.33 8.39
N PHE A 12 22.65 -10.68 7.37
CA PHE A 12 23.83 -9.82 7.45
C PHE A 12 23.47 -8.33 7.54
N ASN A 13 22.20 -8.01 7.78
CA ASN A 13 21.69 -6.65 7.89
C ASN A 13 21.75 -5.84 6.57
N HIS A 14 21.82 -6.51 5.41
CA HIS A 14 21.62 -5.86 4.13
C HIS A 14 20.13 -5.64 3.84
N ARG A 15 19.80 -4.51 3.22
CA ARG A 15 18.44 -4.20 2.79
C ARG A 15 18.14 -4.87 1.46
N ILE A 16 17.11 -5.71 1.45
CA ILE A 16 16.64 -6.41 0.26
C ILE A 16 15.23 -5.91 -0.08
N TYR A 17 15.08 -5.43 -1.32
CA TYR A 17 13.77 -5.13 -1.89
C TYR A 17 12.94 -6.41 -1.96
N THR A 18 11.76 -6.40 -1.33
CA THR A 18 10.89 -7.57 -1.23
C THR A 18 9.49 -7.21 -1.73
N GLU A 19 8.89 -8.10 -2.52
CA GLU A 19 7.50 -8.03 -2.94
C GLU A 19 6.77 -9.31 -2.52
N ASP A 20 5.81 -9.19 -1.61
CA ASP A 20 4.90 -10.30 -1.31
C ASP A 20 3.61 -10.12 -2.09
N LYS A 21 3.27 -11.11 -2.92
CA LYS A 21 2.12 -11.08 -3.84
C LYS A 21 1.07 -12.08 -3.42
N LYS A 22 -0.20 -11.68 -3.50
CA LYS A 22 -1.34 -12.57 -3.27
C LYS A 22 -2.44 -12.36 -4.30
N GLU A 23 -2.72 -13.42 -5.03
CA GLU A 23 -3.94 -13.56 -5.83
C GLU A 23 -5.10 -13.99 -4.92
N HIS A 24 -6.32 -13.57 -5.24
CA HIS A 24 -7.53 -13.88 -4.44
C HIS A 24 -7.41 -13.53 -2.94
N TYR A 25 -6.94 -12.33 -2.63
CA TYR A 25 -6.77 -11.86 -1.26
C TYR A 25 -8.11 -11.64 -0.54
N THR A 26 -8.13 -11.88 0.77
CA THR A 26 -9.27 -11.67 1.65
C THR A 26 -9.24 -10.28 2.31
N LYS A 27 -10.34 -9.88 2.96
CA LYS A 27 -10.38 -8.68 3.78
C LYS A 27 -9.36 -8.71 4.92
N GLU A 28 -9.12 -9.89 5.50
CA GLU A 28 -8.13 -10.10 6.56
C GLU A 28 -6.71 -9.84 6.05
N ASP A 29 -6.41 -10.21 4.81
CA ASP A 29 -5.12 -9.91 4.17
C ASP A 29 -4.93 -8.40 4.00
N LEU A 30 -5.96 -7.68 3.53
CA LEU A 30 -5.94 -6.22 3.47
C LEU A 30 -5.70 -5.59 4.86
N LYS A 31 -6.37 -6.09 5.91
CA LYS A 31 -6.15 -5.61 7.29
C LYS A 31 -4.69 -5.76 7.71
N LYS A 32 -4.07 -6.91 7.43
CA LYS A 32 -2.65 -7.17 7.73
C LYS A 32 -1.73 -6.22 6.97
N VAL A 33 -1.95 -6.06 5.67
CA VAL A 33 -1.14 -5.17 4.82
C VAL A 33 -1.21 -3.71 5.29
N PHE A 34 -2.42 -3.19 5.55
CA PHE A 34 -2.57 -1.83 6.08
C PHE A 34 -1.96 -1.68 7.49
N ALA A 35 -2.09 -2.68 8.35
CA ALA A 35 -1.47 -2.65 9.67
C ALA A 35 0.07 -2.62 9.60
N TYR A 36 0.68 -3.40 8.71
CA TYR A 36 2.12 -3.33 8.46
C TYR A 36 2.54 -1.96 7.90
N PHE A 37 1.87 -1.51 6.84
CA PHE A 37 2.15 -0.25 6.16
C PHE A 37 2.06 0.97 7.10
N SER A 38 1.16 0.96 8.09
CA SER A 38 1.07 2.04 9.09
C SER A 38 2.29 2.18 10.01
N LYS A 39 3.15 1.16 10.07
CA LYS A 39 4.34 1.12 10.94
C LYS A 39 5.64 1.28 10.16
N THR A 40 5.57 1.21 8.83
CA THR A 40 6.75 1.16 7.95
C THR A 40 6.67 2.28 6.92
N HIS A 41 7.54 3.29 7.06
CA HIS A 41 7.59 4.42 6.12
C HIS A 41 8.16 4.01 4.74
N ASN A 42 9.09 3.05 4.70
CA ASN A 42 9.65 2.49 3.47
C ASN A 42 8.85 1.27 2.97
N ALA A 43 7.54 1.44 2.87
CA ALA A 43 6.67 0.43 2.31
C ALA A 43 5.71 1.06 1.29
N SER A 44 5.19 0.24 0.39
CA SER A 44 4.07 0.59 -0.47
C SER A 44 3.11 -0.58 -0.62
N ILE A 45 1.84 -0.25 -0.84
CA ILE A 45 0.78 -1.21 -1.10
C ILE A 45 0.37 -1.05 -2.56
N GLN A 46 0.24 -2.14 -3.30
CA GLN A 46 -0.37 -2.14 -4.61
C GLN A 46 -1.61 -3.04 -4.61
N ILE A 47 -2.74 -2.51 -5.05
CA ILE A 47 -4.02 -3.19 -5.20
C ILE A 47 -4.45 -2.99 -6.65
N ASP A 48 -4.30 -4.02 -7.48
CA ASP A 48 -4.52 -3.96 -8.92
C ASP A 48 -3.72 -2.80 -9.57
N SER A 49 -4.41 -1.78 -10.08
CA SER A 49 -3.84 -0.59 -10.72
C SER A 49 -3.59 0.58 -9.76
N ILE A 50 -3.87 0.40 -8.46
CA ILE A 50 -3.69 1.43 -7.43
C ILE A 50 -2.42 1.16 -6.64
N VAL A 51 -1.57 2.16 -6.48
CA VAL A 51 -0.39 2.14 -5.61
C VAL A 51 -0.53 3.19 -4.52
N ILE A 52 -0.30 2.79 -3.27
CA ILE A 52 -0.37 3.63 -2.08
C ILE A 52 1.01 3.62 -1.41
N TYR A 53 1.56 4.80 -1.12
CA TYR A 53 2.88 4.92 -0.50
C TYR A 53 3.00 6.21 0.32
N TRP A 54 4.04 6.25 1.16
CA TRP A 54 4.47 7.46 1.86
C TRP A 54 5.49 8.19 0.99
N ASP A 55 5.21 9.43 0.61
CA ASP A 55 6.09 10.19 -0.30
C ASP A 55 7.35 10.67 0.44
N CYS A 56 7.19 11.06 1.71
CA CYS A 56 8.28 11.47 2.58
C CYS A 56 7.96 11.22 4.06
N LEU A 57 8.96 11.41 4.93
CA LEU A 57 8.81 11.18 6.37
C LEU A 57 7.74 12.10 7.00
N SER A 58 7.66 13.36 6.57
CA SER A 58 6.65 14.29 7.08
C SER A 58 5.22 13.84 6.73
N GLU A 59 5.00 13.25 5.56
CA GLU A 59 3.70 12.69 5.20
C GLU A 59 3.36 11.44 6.01
N TYR A 60 4.35 10.59 6.26
CA TYR A 60 4.20 9.44 7.15
C TYR A 60 3.78 9.85 8.57
N GLU A 61 4.42 10.87 9.14
CA GLU A 61 4.11 11.41 10.46
C GLU A 61 2.70 12.04 10.51
N ASN A 62 2.35 12.83 9.49
CA ASN A 62 1.03 13.45 9.36
C ASN A 62 -0.07 12.48 8.89
N ARG A 63 0.26 11.21 8.64
CA ARG A 63 -0.66 10.19 8.14
C ARG A 63 -1.35 10.58 6.83
N ILE A 64 -0.60 11.19 5.93
CA ILE A 64 -1.01 11.53 4.56
C ILE A 64 -0.35 10.52 3.62
N VAL A 65 -1.14 9.86 2.79
CA VAL A 65 -0.64 8.91 1.78
C VAL A 65 -0.78 9.50 0.40
N SER A 66 0.20 9.18 -0.44
CA SER A 66 0.09 9.35 -1.89
C SER A 66 -0.55 8.12 -2.50
N VAL A 67 -1.52 8.33 -3.37
CA VAL A 67 -2.28 7.30 -4.08
C VAL A 67 -2.18 7.56 -5.57
N ARG A 68 -1.56 6.62 -6.28
CA ARG A 68 -1.47 6.61 -7.74
C ARG A 68 -2.42 5.58 -8.31
N THR A 69 -3.22 5.97 -9.28
CA THR A 69 -4.10 5.05 -10.01
C THR A 69 -3.71 5.06 -11.48
N TYR A 70 -3.42 3.89 -12.02
CA TYR A 70 -3.22 3.73 -13.46
C TYR A 70 -4.56 3.49 -14.15
N ASP A 71 -4.90 4.32 -15.13
CA ASP A 71 -6.16 4.25 -15.88
C ASP A 71 -6.04 3.46 -17.21
N GLY A 72 -4.86 2.89 -17.50
CA GLY A 72 -4.55 2.22 -18.75
C GLY A 72 -3.77 3.09 -19.75
N ARG A 73 -3.62 4.39 -19.49
CA ARG A 73 -2.85 5.31 -20.33
C ARG A 73 -1.89 6.19 -19.52
N ASN A 74 -2.36 6.73 -18.39
CA ASN A 74 -1.63 7.64 -17.53
C ASN A 74 -1.78 7.25 -16.05
N TYR A 75 -0.99 7.91 -15.22
CA TYR A 75 -1.13 7.87 -13.77
C TYR A 75 -1.87 9.11 -13.28
N ILE A 76 -2.88 8.88 -12.43
CA ILE A 76 -3.56 9.93 -11.69
C ILE A 76 -3.06 9.89 -10.26
N ASP A 77 -2.43 10.97 -9.84
CA ASP A 77 -1.86 11.13 -8.51
C ASP A 77 -2.84 11.88 -7.61
N SER A 78 -3.03 11.41 -6.39
CA SER A 78 -3.83 12.08 -5.37
C SER A 78 -3.21 11.91 -3.99
N LYS A 79 -3.36 12.91 -3.12
CA LYS A 79 -2.98 12.82 -1.71
C LYS A 79 -4.24 12.77 -0.86
N LYS A 80 -4.26 11.90 0.15
CA LYS A 80 -5.40 11.75 1.07
C LYS A 80 -4.92 11.25 2.43
N SER A 81 -5.74 11.41 3.47
CA SER A 81 -5.41 10.82 4.77
C SER A 81 -5.36 9.29 4.68
N TYR A 82 -4.47 8.69 5.44
CA TYR A 82 -4.29 7.24 5.54
C TYR A 82 -5.61 6.53 5.83
N ASP A 83 -6.38 7.02 6.80
CA ASP A 83 -7.67 6.42 7.17
C ASP A 83 -8.71 6.51 6.05
N LYS A 84 -8.69 7.59 5.26
CA LYS A 84 -9.58 7.72 4.10
C LYS A 84 -9.19 6.70 3.02
N ALA A 85 -7.90 6.60 2.67
CA ALA A 85 -7.42 5.61 1.71
C ALA A 85 -7.77 4.18 2.13
N LYS A 86 -7.53 3.84 3.40
CA LYS A 86 -7.83 2.52 3.97
C LYS A 86 -9.33 2.18 3.87
N LYS A 87 -10.21 3.11 4.25
CA LYS A 87 -11.67 2.93 4.17
C LYS A 87 -12.13 2.73 2.72
N GLU A 88 -11.62 3.53 1.79
CA GLU A 88 -11.93 3.40 0.36
C GLU A 88 -11.50 2.03 -0.19
N CYS A 89 -10.31 1.54 0.17
CA CYS A 89 -9.85 0.21 -0.24
C CYS A 89 -10.71 -0.93 0.36
N TYR A 90 -11.13 -0.80 1.61
CA TYR A 90 -12.01 -1.79 2.25
C TYR A 90 -13.41 -1.81 1.64
N ALA A 91 -13.95 -0.63 1.32
CA ALA A 91 -15.23 -0.52 0.64
C ALA A 91 -15.15 -1.12 -0.77
N ARG A 92 -14.08 -0.80 -1.52
CA ARG A 92 -13.87 -1.31 -2.88
C ARG A 92 -13.84 -2.84 -2.92
N TRP A 93 -13.16 -3.48 -1.98
CA TRP A 93 -13.11 -4.96 -1.89
C TRP A 93 -14.51 -5.58 -1.83
N ILE A 94 -15.44 -4.98 -1.07
CA ILE A 94 -16.83 -5.48 -0.94
C ILE A 94 -17.57 -5.52 -2.27
N TYR A 95 -17.30 -4.57 -3.17
CA TYR A 95 -18.00 -4.46 -4.47
C TYR A 95 -17.33 -5.24 -5.61
N THR A 96 -16.17 -5.85 -5.36
CA THR A 96 -15.38 -6.59 -6.37
C THR A 96 -15.33 -8.10 -6.13
N THR A 97 -15.87 -8.58 -5.01
CA THR A 97 -16.15 -9.99 -4.70
C THR A 97 -17.62 -10.28 -4.85
#